data_AF-A0A075FS18-F1
#
_entry.id   AF-A0A075FS18-F1
#
_cell.length_a   1.000
_cell.length_b   1.000
_cell.length_c   1.000
_cell.angle_alpha   90.00
_cell.angle_beta   90.00
_cell.angle_gamma   90.00
#
_symmetry.space_group_name_H-M   'P 1'
#
loop_
_entity.id
_entity.type
_entity.pdbx_description
1 polymer ?
#
loop_
_entity_poly.entity_id
_entity_poly.type
_entity_poly.pdbx_seq_one_letter_code
_entity_poly.pdbx_strand_id
1 'polypeptide(L)'
;MEMTLQTSNLDSKLKHADPIIAGILNNALSEKEIDIKDSVMLFSAKGTELELVCSVADELRKRRVGDIVTYVVNRNINFTNVCIKQCGFCAFSRDFREEEGYLLPIEEIVRRAKEAHELGATEVCIQAGLPPDMDGELYEKICREIKKEIPKMHIHGFSPEEILYAATRNGITIGDYLLRLKNAGVGTIPGTSAEILDQKMRDKISPGRISVKDWIKVIKTAHKIGIRSTSTMMYGHMESYVDRANHIGIIRKIQKETGGFTEFVPLNFIHTEAPMYKHGLHKGIQPGADSDDIMLTHAVSRIMLNNCIDNIQMSWVKTGGKMSQQLLKCGANDFGGTLINESISTAAGSQYGQLLKPKQIRRLVRDVGRVPAERNTTYKILRTFENEPNDEDLDNVDDSKFGSYFDLIKIKNSDTKEPRITKYNQDTLHTQLPVQLQQILELYRILKMQLGQLQSQSLPSNQ
;
A
#
# COMPACT_ATOMS: atom_id res chain seq x y z
N MET A 1 -19.04 -10.88 -33.89
CA MET A 1 -18.52 -12.21 -34.26
C MET A 1 -17.44 -12.68 -33.27
N GLU A 2 -16.47 -11.84 -32.89
CA GLU A 2 -15.47 -12.16 -31.84
C GLU A 2 -16.05 -12.44 -30.44
N MET A 3 -17.03 -11.64 -29.98
CA MET A 3 -17.64 -11.81 -28.66
C MET A 3 -18.38 -13.15 -28.51
N THR A 4 -18.94 -13.67 -29.61
CA THR A 4 -19.62 -14.97 -29.68
C THR A 4 -18.64 -16.14 -29.71
N LEU A 5 -17.44 -15.94 -30.27
CA LEU A 5 -16.36 -16.93 -30.31
C LEU A 5 -15.65 -17.06 -28.94
N GLN A 6 -15.37 -15.96 -28.25
CA GLN A 6 -14.78 -15.97 -26.90
C GLN A 6 -15.70 -16.63 -25.86
N THR A 7 -17.00 -16.30 -25.89
CA THR A 7 -18.00 -16.94 -25.01
C THR A 7 -18.15 -18.44 -25.32
N SER A 8 -18.16 -18.84 -26.60
CA SER A 8 -18.21 -20.26 -26.98
C SER A 8 -17.01 -21.09 -26.52
N ASN A 9 -15.82 -20.48 -26.41
CA ASN A 9 -14.62 -21.14 -25.91
C ASN A 9 -14.67 -21.30 -24.39
N LEU A 10 -15.13 -20.26 -23.67
CA LEU A 10 -15.29 -20.32 -22.22
C LEU A 10 -16.34 -21.36 -21.80
N ASP A 11 -17.49 -21.40 -22.48
CA ASP A 11 -18.54 -22.40 -22.25
C ASP A 11 -18.03 -23.82 -22.48
N SER A 12 -17.20 -24.03 -23.51
CA SER A 12 -16.59 -25.33 -23.78
C SER A 12 -15.60 -25.73 -22.69
N LYS A 13 -14.77 -24.79 -22.20
CA LYS A 13 -13.80 -25.09 -21.13
C LYS A 13 -14.50 -25.35 -19.79
N LEU A 14 -15.56 -24.62 -19.47
CA LEU A 14 -16.34 -24.81 -18.24
C LEU A 14 -16.98 -26.19 -18.15
N LYS A 15 -17.36 -26.81 -19.28
CA LYS A 15 -17.92 -28.17 -19.31
C LYS A 15 -16.97 -29.27 -18.84
N HIS A 16 -15.66 -29.02 -18.90
CA HIS A 16 -14.62 -30.00 -18.55
C HIS A 16 -13.94 -29.70 -17.20
N ALA A 17 -14.37 -28.66 -16.50
CA ALA A 17 -13.85 -28.29 -15.19
C ALA A 17 -14.55 -29.08 -14.07
N ASP A 18 -14.00 -29.02 -12.86
CA ASP A 18 -14.70 -29.49 -11.67
C ASP A 18 -16.10 -28.84 -11.57
N PRO A 19 -17.18 -29.63 -11.37
CA PRO A 19 -18.54 -29.10 -11.38
C PRO A 19 -18.82 -28.00 -10.35
N ILE A 20 -18.11 -28.01 -9.22
CA ILE A 20 -18.25 -27.00 -8.17
C ILE A 20 -17.63 -25.69 -8.67
N ILE A 21 -16.38 -25.73 -9.15
CA ILE A 21 -15.70 -24.55 -9.71
C ILE A 21 -16.51 -23.99 -10.90
N ALA A 22 -16.95 -24.85 -11.82
CA ALA A 22 -17.76 -24.44 -12.95
C ALA A 22 -19.08 -23.78 -12.52
N GLY A 23 -19.74 -24.30 -11.49
CA GLY A 23 -20.96 -23.73 -10.92
C GLY A 23 -20.74 -22.32 -10.35
N ILE A 24 -19.65 -22.14 -9.59
CA ILE A 24 -19.27 -20.84 -9.02
C ILE A 24 -19.00 -19.82 -10.14
N LEU A 25 -18.22 -20.22 -11.14
CA LEU A 25 -17.86 -19.36 -12.27
C LEU A 25 -19.08 -19.00 -13.13
N ASN A 26 -20.01 -19.93 -13.35
CA ASN A 26 -21.28 -19.65 -14.04
C ASN A 26 -22.15 -18.66 -13.25
N ASN A 27 -22.21 -18.78 -11.92
CA ASN A 27 -22.90 -17.82 -11.08
C ASN A 27 -22.27 -16.42 -11.23
N ALA A 28 -20.94 -16.32 -11.19
CA ALA A 28 -20.23 -15.06 -11.40
C ALA A 28 -20.51 -14.43 -12.78
N LEU A 29 -20.45 -15.24 -13.86
CA LEU A 29 -20.78 -14.80 -15.22
C LEU A 29 -22.25 -14.38 -15.38
N SER A 30 -23.13 -14.93 -14.55
CA SER A 30 -24.55 -14.57 -14.47
C SER A 30 -24.82 -13.40 -13.53
N GLU A 31 -23.80 -12.63 -13.17
CA GLU A 31 -23.88 -11.44 -12.31
C GLU A 31 -24.37 -11.71 -10.89
N LYS A 32 -24.28 -12.96 -10.42
CA LYS A 32 -24.58 -13.30 -9.03
C LYS A 32 -23.37 -13.04 -8.14
N GLU A 33 -23.65 -12.55 -6.94
CA GLU A 33 -22.63 -12.44 -5.90
C GLU A 33 -22.18 -13.83 -5.44
N ILE A 34 -20.86 -14.06 -5.44
CA ILE A 34 -20.27 -15.26 -4.84
C ILE A 34 -20.02 -15.05 -3.36
N ASP A 35 -20.20 -16.12 -2.58
CA ASP A 35 -20.01 -16.10 -1.13
C ASP A 35 -18.53 -16.37 -0.75
N ILE A 36 -18.25 -16.33 0.55
CA ILE A 36 -16.90 -16.55 1.09
C ILE A 36 -16.42 -17.97 0.81
N LYS A 37 -17.28 -18.99 0.91
CA LYS A 37 -16.90 -20.39 0.71
C LYS A 37 -16.54 -20.65 -0.74
N ASP A 38 -17.35 -20.14 -1.66
CA ASP A 38 -17.10 -20.20 -3.10
C ASP A 38 -15.76 -19.55 -3.43
N SER A 39 -15.47 -18.38 -2.85
CA SER A 39 -14.22 -17.65 -3.08
C SER A 39 -13.00 -18.44 -2.59
N VAL A 40 -13.10 -19.13 -1.46
CA VAL A 40 -12.04 -20.01 -0.92
C VAL A 40 -11.76 -21.19 -1.85
N MET A 41 -12.80 -21.76 -2.46
CA MET A 41 -12.63 -22.80 -3.47
C MET A 41 -11.89 -22.27 -4.70
N LEU A 42 -12.23 -21.07 -5.18
CA LEU A 42 -11.53 -20.45 -6.32
C LEU A 42 -10.05 -20.17 -6.02
N PHE A 43 -9.69 -19.74 -4.81
CA PHE A 43 -8.27 -19.58 -4.42
C PHE A 43 -7.48 -20.89 -4.42
N SER A 44 -8.16 -22.03 -4.39
CA SER A 44 -7.54 -23.36 -4.35
C SER A 44 -7.43 -24.01 -5.73
N ALA A 45 -7.92 -23.33 -6.79
CA ALA A 45 -7.91 -23.81 -8.16
C ALA A 45 -6.50 -24.04 -8.69
N LYS A 46 -6.30 -25.06 -9.53
CA LYS A 46 -4.99 -25.39 -10.11
C LYS A 46 -5.10 -25.76 -11.58
N GLY A 47 -4.00 -25.62 -12.33
CA GLY A 47 -3.93 -26.00 -13.74
C GLY A 47 -5.05 -25.36 -14.56
N THR A 48 -5.83 -26.17 -15.27
CA THR A 48 -6.96 -25.71 -16.10
C THR A 48 -8.00 -24.90 -15.33
N GLU A 49 -8.23 -25.20 -14.04
CA GLU A 49 -9.19 -24.44 -13.22
C GLU A 49 -8.69 -23.02 -12.96
N LEU A 50 -7.40 -22.85 -12.70
CA LEU A 50 -6.80 -21.52 -12.54
C LEU A 50 -6.96 -20.70 -13.82
N GLU A 51 -6.68 -21.29 -14.97
CA GLU A 51 -6.86 -20.64 -16.27
C GLU A 51 -8.31 -20.20 -16.49
N LEU A 52 -9.27 -21.02 -16.07
CA LEU A 52 -10.69 -20.72 -16.12
C LEU A 52 -11.08 -19.56 -15.19
N VAL A 53 -10.60 -19.57 -13.94
CA VAL A 53 -10.82 -18.48 -12.98
C VAL A 53 -10.29 -17.17 -13.55
N CYS A 54 -9.08 -17.17 -14.11
CA CYS A 54 -8.47 -15.99 -14.75
C CYS A 54 -9.28 -15.51 -15.96
N SER A 55 -9.71 -16.44 -16.82
CA SER A 55 -10.51 -16.12 -18.01
C SER A 55 -11.86 -15.51 -17.66
N VAL A 56 -12.55 -16.03 -16.65
CA VAL A 56 -13.81 -15.47 -16.14
C VAL A 56 -13.58 -14.10 -15.52
N ALA A 57 -12.52 -13.93 -14.74
CA ALA A 57 -12.16 -12.62 -14.19
C ALA A 57 -11.88 -11.59 -15.29
N ASP A 58 -11.17 -11.96 -16.35
CA ASP A 58 -10.90 -11.05 -17.47
C ASP A 58 -12.16 -10.70 -18.27
N GLU A 59 -13.07 -11.65 -18.45
CA GLU A 59 -14.39 -11.40 -19.06
C GLU A 59 -15.22 -10.44 -18.21
N LEU A 60 -15.29 -10.64 -16.89
CA LEU A 60 -15.98 -9.72 -15.98
C LEU A 60 -15.34 -8.33 -16.00
N ARG A 61 -14.00 -8.26 -16.01
CA ARG A 61 -13.28 -7.00 -16.16
C ARG A 61 -13.68 -6.31 -17.45
N LYS A 62 -13.66 -7.02 -18.59
CA LYS A 62 -14.03 -6.46 -19.91
C LYS A 62 -15.46 -5.90 -19.90
N ARG A 63 -16.41 -6.56 -19.23
CA ARG A 63 -17.78 -6.05 -19.06
C ARG A 63 -17.87 -4.77 -18.23
N ARG A 64 -16.96 -4.55 -17.29
CA ARG A 64 -16.95 -3.35 -16.43
C ARG A 64 -16.24 -2.16 -17.06
N VAL A 65 -15.05 -2.40 -17.60
CA VAL A 65 -14.13 -1.31 -17.99
C VAL A 65 -13.63 -1.40 -19.43
N GLY A 66 -14.09 -2.40 -20.20
CA GLY A 66 -13.67 -2.60 -21.59
C GLY A 66 -12.19 -2.95 -21.72
N ASP A 67 -11.57 -2.42 -22.76
CA ASP A 67 -10.16 -2.66 -23.10
C ASP A 67 -9.19 -1.62 -22.53
N ILE A 68 -9.70 -0.61 -21.81
CA ILE A 68 -8.88 0.43 -21.21
C ILE A 68 -8.11 -0.13 -20.01
N VAL A 69 -6.82 0.19 -19.96
CA VAL A 69 -5.96 -0.05 -18.80
C VAL A 69 -5.38 1.29 -18.36
N THR A 70 -5.61 1.63 -17.10
CA THR A 70 -5.23 2.94 -16.59
C THR A 70 -3.86 2.95 -15.90
N TYR A 71 -3.26 4.12 -15.81
CA TYR A 71 -2.15 4.43 -14.90
C TYR A 71 -2.23 5.90 -14.46
N VAL A 72 -1.57 6.25 -13.36
CA VAL A 72 -1.46 7.63 -12.87
C VAL A 72 0.01 8.04 -12.80
N VAL A 73 0.33 9.27 -13.20
CA VAL A 73 1.66 9.85 -12.93
C VAL A 73 1.64 10.41 -11.52
N ASN A 74 2.40 9.78 -10.62
CA ASN A 74 2.39 10.13 -9.20
C ASN A 74 3.78 10.02 -8.55
N ARG A 75 3.88 10.58 -7.35
CA ARG A 75 5.05 10.46 -6.47
C ARG A 75 4.64 10.06 -5.07
N ASN A 76 5.31 9.07 -4.50
CA ASN A 76 5.21 8.79 -3.07
C ASN A 76 6.18 9.71 -2.31
N ILE A 77 5.71 10.34 -1.24
CA ILE A 77 6.53 11.15 -0.34
C ILE A 77 6.38 10.58 1.07
N ASN A 78 7.35 9.76 1.46
CA ASN A 78 7.45 9.22 2.81
C ASN A 78 8.22 10.22 3.67
N PHE A 79 7.51 11.07 4.42
CA PHE A 79 8.15 12.20 5.10
C PHE A 79 8.87 11.81 6.40
N THR A 80 8.66 10.60 6.92
CA THR A 80 9.50 10.00 7.96
C THR A 80 9.39 8.48 7.93
N ASN A 81 10.47 7.80 8.29
CA ASN A 81 10.50 6.36 8.55
C ASN A 81 10.47 6.02 10.06
N VAL A 82 10.51 7.02 10.95
CA VAL A 82 10.48 6.79 12.40
C VAL A 82 9.07 6.38 12.81
N CYS A 83 8.93 5.27 13.52
CA CYS A 83 7.62 4.73 13.89
C CYS A 83 7.62 4.05 15.25
N ILE A 84 6.66 4.39 16.10
CA ILE A 84 6.41 3.70 17.38
C ILE A 84 5.78 2.31 17.21
N LYS A 85 5.35 1.95 16.00
CA LYS A 85 4.76 0.62 15.72
C LYS A 85 5.84 -0.34 15.26
N GLN A 86 5.82 -1.53 15.84
CA GLN A 86 6.78 -2.60 15.53
C GLN A 86 6.10 -3.68 14.67
N CYS A 87 5.74 -3.31 13.44
CA CYS A 87 5.11 -4.25 12.52
C CYS A 87 6.15 -5.24 12.00
N GLY A 88 5.93 -6.54 12.20
CA GLY A 88 6.87 -7.58 11.81
C GLY A 88 7.14 -7.62 10.30
N PHE A 89 6.20 -7.17 9.46
CA PHE A 89 6.35 -7.15 8.00
C PHE A 89 7.01 -5.87 7.45
N CYS A 90 7.20 -4.84 8.28
CA CYS A 90 7.63 -3.52 7.80
C CYS A 90 9.16 -3.42 7.84
N ALA A 91 9.79 -3.44 6.67
CA ALA A 91 11.23 -3.20 6.52
C ALA A 91 11.60 -1.70 6.52
N PHE A 92 10.61 -0.82 6.36
CA PHE A 92 10.82 0.62 6.22
C PHE A 92 10.92 1.34 7.56
N SER A 93 10.14 0.93 8.56
CA SER A 93 10.10 1.61 9.85
C SER A 93 11.42 1.50 10.60
N ARG A 94 11.78 2.56 11.31
CA ARG A 94 12.89 2.62 12.25
C ARG A 94 12.39 2.99 13.64
N ASP A 95 12.99 2.39 14.67
CA ASP A 95 12.77 2.85 16.03
C ASP A 95 13.32 4.28 16.16
N PHE A 96 12.71 5.11 17.02
CA PHE A 96 13.14 6.50 17.23
C PHE A 96 14.58 6.63 17.75
N ARG A 97 15.19 5.53 18.20
CA ARG A 97 16.58 5.46 18.66
C ARG A 97 17.58 5.06 17.57
N GLU A 98 17.11 4.63 16.40
CA GLU A 98 17.97 4.17 15.32
C GLU A 98 18.53 5.35 14.50
N GLU A 99 19.81 5.27 14.14
CA GLU A 99 20.50 6.36 13.42
C GLU A 99 19.98 6.57 11.99
N GLU A 100 19.26 5.59 11.44
CA GLU A 100 18.65 5.62 10.10
C GLU A 100 17.29 6.34 10.09
N GLY A 101 16.82 6.84 11.24
CA GLY A 101 15.59 7.61 11.37
C GLY A 101 15.70 9.02 10.78
N TYR A 102 14.75 9.42 9.93
CA TYR A 102 14.67 10.76 9.35
C TYR A 102 13.29 11.40 9.50
N LEU A 103 13.24 12.74 9.50
CA LEU A 103 12.02 13.53 9.31
C LEU A 103 12.32 14.63 8.28
N LEU A 104 11.55 14.66 7.18
CA LEU A 104 11.70 15.67 6.15
C LEU A 104 11.09 17.01 6.62
N PRO A 105 11.79 18.14 6.44
CA PRO A 105 11.18 19.46 6.56
C PRO A 105 10.03 19.65 5.57
N ILE A 106 9.05 20.48 5.90
CA ILE A 106 7.89 20.75 5.03
C ILE A 106 8.35 21.33 3.68
N GLU A 107 9.38 22.16 3.69
CA GLU A 107 9.97 22.76 2.49
C GLU A 107 10.49 21.70 1.52
N GLU A 108 11.09 20.63 2.04
CA GLU A 108 11.57 19.51 1.23
C GLU A 108 10.40 18.67 0.68
N ILE A 109 9.34 18.48 1.47
CA ILE A 109 8.11 17.82 1.01
C ILE A 109 7.48 18.62 -0.15
N VAL A 110 7.37 19.94 -0.01
CA VAL A 110 6.84 20.85 -1.05
C VAL A 110 7.73 20.83 -2.29
N ARG A 111 9.06 20.90 -2.12
CA ARG A 111 10.02 20.80 -3.24
C ARG A 111 9.83 19.51 -4.03
N ARG A 112 9.71 18.36 -3.36
CA ARG A 112 9.48 17.05 -3.99
C ARG A 112 8.14 16.98 -4.71
N ALA A 113 7.09 17.57 -4.13
CA ALA A 113 5.77 17.66 -4.75
C ALA A 113 5.82 18.54 -6.01
N LYS A 114 6.57 19.65 -5.97
CA LYS A 114 6.75 20.57 -7.10
C LYS A 114 7.52 19.92 -8.24
N GLU A 115 8.63 19.26 -7.92
CA GLU A 115 9.40 18.48 -8.90
C GLU A 115 8.54 17.41 -9.57
N ALA A 116 7.69 16.71 -8.81
CA ALA A 116 6.77 15.73 -9.38
C ALA A 116 5.76 16.40 -10.32
N HIS A 117 5.19 17.54 -9.91
CA HIS A 117 4.23 18.28 -10.72
C HIS A 117 4.84 18.77 -12.05
N GLU A 118 6.06 19.30 -12.01
CA GLU A 118 6.81 19.74 -13.18
C GLU A 118 7.10 18.58 -14.14
N LEU A 119 7.19 17.35 -13.64
CA LEU A 119 7.32 16.11 -14.43
C LEU A 119 5.97 15.50 -14.85
N GLY A 120 4.87 16.25 -14.70
CA GLY A 120 3.53 15.83 -15.12
C GLY A 120 2.74 15.04 -14.09
N ALA A 121 3.21 14.91 -12.85
CA ALA A 121 2.44 14.24 -11.81
C ALA A 121 1.16 15.02 -11.47
N THR A 122 0.06 14.28 -11.38
CA THR A 122 -1.25 14.80 -10.96
C THR A 122 -1.58 14.45 -9.52
N GLU A 123 -0.79 13.55 -8.91
CA GLU A 123 -0.95 13.05 -7.56
C GLU A 123 0.38 13.01 -6.80
N VAL A 124 0.31 13.39 -5.52
CA VAL A 124 1.30 12.98 -4.50
C VAL A 124 0.62 12.10 -3.46
N CYS A 125 1.22 10.94 -3.20
CA CYS A 125 0.82 10.06 -2.10
C CYS A 125 1.71 10.36 -0.90
N ILE A 126 1.11 10.84 0.20
CA ILE A 126 1.84 11.26 1.40
C ILE A 126 1.53 10.30 2.54
N GLN A 127 2.58 9.65 3.04
CA GLN A 127 2.51 8.67 4.12
C GLN A 127 3.76 8.79 5.01
N ALA A 128 3.70 8.22 6.20
CA ALA A 128 4.81 8.22 7.13
C ALA A 128 4.75 7.08 8.15
N GLY A 129 5.87 6.92 8.87
CA GLY A 129 5.86 6.35 10.21
C GLY A 129 5.15 7.26 11.22
N LEU A 130 5.06 6.78 12.46
CA LEU A 130 4.44 7.51 13.57
C LEU A 130 5.50 7.83 14.64
N PRO A 131 6.28 8.90 14.50
CA PRO A 131 7.22 9.29 15.54
C PRO A 131 6.52 9.54 16.88
N PRO A 132 7.18 9.25 18.01
CA PRO A 132 6.65 9.63 19.30
C PRO A 132 6.50 11.16 19.35
N ASP A 133 5.43 11.63 19.99
CA ASP A 133 5.14 13.04 20.18
C ASP A 133 5.05 13.93 18.93
N MET A 134 4.84 13.34 17.76
CA MET A 134 4.59 14.10 16.53
C MET A 134 3.42 15.08 16.72
N ASP A 135 3.64 16.32 16.28
CA ASP A 135 2.60 17.36 16.24
C ASP A 135 1.42 16.86 15.40
N GLY A 136 0.25 16.76 16.02
CA GLY A 136 -0.96 16.32 15.34
C GLY A 136 -1.43 17.28 14.26
N GLU A 137 -0.95 18.52 14.21
CA GLU A 137 -1.27 19.48 13.15
C GLU A 137 -0.32 19.42 11.94
N LEU A 138 0.79 18.69 12.05
CA LEU A 138 1.82 18.60 11.01
C LEU A 138 1.23 18.18 9.65
N TYR A 139 0.35 17.19 9.67
CA TYR A 139 -0.33 16.66 8.50
C TYR A 139 -1.11 17.75 7.73
N GLU A 140 -1.86 18.61 8.44
CA GLU A 140 -2.59 19.73 7.80
C GLU A 140 -1.63 20.81 7.29
N LYS A 141 -0.57 21.10 8.04
CA LYS A 141 0.46 22.08 7.63
C LYS A 141 1.11 21.64 6.31
N ILE A 142 1.47 20.36 6.19
CA ILE A 142 1.97 19.77 4.94
C ILE A 142 0.97 19.99 3.78
N CYS A 143 -0.30 19.65 3.98
CA CYS A 143 -1.30 19.80 2.92
C CYS A 143 -1.48 21.27 2.48
N ARG A 144 -1.56 22.20 3.44
CA ARG A 144 -1.71 23.63 3.14
C ARG A 144 -0.53 24.19 2.37
N GLU A 145 0.70 23.86 2.75
CA GLU A 145 1.89 24.36 2.04
C GLU A 145 2.02 23.76 0.64
N ILE A 146 1.69 22.47 0.44
CA ILE A 146 1.62 21.89 -0.91
C ILE A 146 0.56 22.59 -1.75
N LYS A 147 -0.64 22.83 -1.21
CA LYS A 147 -1.73 23.49 -1.93
C LYS A 147 -1.46 24.95 -2.23
N LYS A 148 -0.67 25.64 -1.40
CA LYS A 148 -0.23 27.01 -1.63
C LYS A 148 0.70 27.10 -2.84
N GLU A 149 1.67 26.19 -2.94
CA GLU A 149 2.63 26.15 -4.05
C GLU A 149 2.03 25.52 -5.32
N ILE A 150 1.21 24.48 -5.16
CA ILE A 150 0.67 23.66 -6.26
C ILE A 150 -0.83 23.42 -6.05
N PRO A 151 -1.70 24.43 -6.25
CA PRO A 151 -3.13 24.34 -5.94
C PRO A 151 -3.85 23.14 -6.58
N LYS A 152 -3.42 22.75 -7.79
CA LYS A 152 -4.01 21.66 -8.57
C LYS A 152 -3.54 20.26 -8.17
N MET A 153 -2.49 20.12 -7.37
CA MET A 153 -1.94 18.82 -6.99
C MET A 153 -2.96 18.01 -6.20
N HIS A 154 -3.25 16.78 -6.62
CA HIS A 154 -4.10 15.89 -5.82
C HIS A 154 -3.29 15.29 -4.67
N ILE A 155 -3.76 15.48 -3.44
CA ILE A 155 -3.12 14.90 -2.25
C ILE A 155 -3.87 13.61 -1.90
N HIS A 156 -3.21 12.47 -2.15
CA HIS A 156 -3.62 11.16 -1.66
C HIS A 156 -2.94 10.93 -0.31
N GLY A 157 -3.58 11.38 0.76
CA GLY A 157 -2.88 11.73 1.99
C GLY A 157 -3.42 11.05 3.23
N PHE A 158 -2.49 10.37 3.90
CA PHE A 158 -2.52 9.77 5.23
C PHE A 158 -3.37 8.52 5.40
N SER A 159 -2.73 7.47 5.89
CA SER A 159 -3.35 6.19 6.21
C SER A 159 -4.36 6.33 7.35
N PRO A 160 -5.29 5.37 7.49
CA PRO A 160 -6.22 5.33 8.62
C PRO A 160 -5.53 5.33 9.99
N GLU A 161 -4.34 4.75 10.10
CA GLU A 161 -3.53 4.79 11.32
C GLU A 161 -3.05 6.21 11.64
N GLU A 162 -2.50 6.92 10.66
CA GLU A 162 -2.03 8.31 10.83
C GLU A 162 -3.19 9.24 11.20
N ILE A 163 -4.35 9.07 10.55
CA ILE A 163 -5.57 9.82 10.85
C ILE A 163 -6.02 9.59 12.29
N LEU A 164 -6.05 8.32 12.74
CA LEU A 164 -6.44 7.99 14.12
C LEU A 164 -5.42 8.54 15.13
N TYR A 165 -4.13 8.36 14.85
CA TYR A 165 -3.04 8.86 15.68
C TYR A 165 -3.15 10.37 15.85
N ALA A 166 -3.27 11.12 14.76
CA ALA A 166 -3.32 12.58 14.81
C ALA A 166 -4.61 13.11 15.44
N ALA A 167 -5.76 12.48 15.20
CA ALA A 167 -7.00 12.81 15.91
C ALA A 167 -6.83 12.64 17.43
N THR A 168 -6.17 11.56 17.85
CA THR A 168 -5.86 11.28 19.26
C THR A 168 -4.89 12.33 19.85
N ARG A 169 -3.82 12.68 19.12
CA ARG A 169 -2.85 13.71 19.53
C ARG A 169 -3.51 15.10 19.69
N ASN A 170 -4.51 15.41 18.88
CA ASN A 170 -5.28 16.65 18.98
C ASN A 170 -6.43 16.59 20.02
N GLY A 171 -6.73 15.43 20.60
CA GLY A 171 -7.86 15.27 21.53
C GLY A 171 -9.23 15.49 20.88
N ILE A 172 -9.38 15.21 19.58
CA ILE A 172 -10.64 15.40 18.82
C ILE A 172 -11.14 14.11 18.17
N THR A 173 -12.35 14.13 17.62
CA THR A 173 -12.90 12.96 16.94
C THR A 173 -12.24 12.73 15.58
N ILE A 174 -12.28 11.48 15.10
CA ILE A 174 -11.85 11.10 13.74
C ILE A 174 -12.56 11.94 12.67
N GLY A 175 -13.86 12.21 12.86
CA GLY A 175 -14.66 13.00 11.91
C GLY A 175 -14.21 14.44 11.83
N ASP A 176 -13.96 15.07 12.98
CA ASP A 176 -13.47 16.46 13.03
C ASP A 176 -12.09 16.58 12.40
N TYR A 177 -11.20 15.63 12.68
CA TYR A 177 -9.86 15.63 12.10
C TYR A 177 -9.88 15.38 10.58
N LEU A 178 -10.70 14.45 10.09
CA LEU A 178 -10.90 14.24 8.66
C LEU A 178 -11.46 15.49 7.97
N LEU A 179 -12.36 16.24 8.62
CA LEU A 179 -12.86 17.51 8.09
C LEU A 179 -11.74 18.57 8.01
N ARG A 180 -10.88 18.64 9.04
CA ARG A 180 -9.68 19.50 9.02
C ARG A 180 -8.76 19.15 7.85
N LEU A 181 -8.46 17.86 7.63
CA LEU A 181 -7.66 17.39 6.50
C LEU A 181 -8.30 17.72 5.15
N LYS A 182 -9.62 17.52 5.00
CA LYS A 182 -10.36 17.91 3.80
C LYS A 182 -10.21 19.40 3.50
N ASN A 183 -10.39 20.25 4.52
CA ASN A 183 -10.24 21.70 4.39
C ASN A 183 -8.79 22.12 4.12
N ALA A 184 -7.80 21.36 4.61
CA ALA A 184 -6.39 21.56 4.31
C ALA A 184 -6.02 21.13 2.88
N GLY A 185 -6.90 20.42 2.17
CA GLY A 185 -6.75 20.07 0.75
C GLY A 185 -6.47 18.60 0.45
N VAL A 186 -6.67 17.69 1.41
CA VAL A 186 -6.67 16.24 1.14
C VAL A 186 -7.80 15.90 0.18
N GLY A 187 -7.46 15.25 -0.94
CA GLY A 187 -8.45 14.83 -1.94
C GLY A 187 -9.01 13.43 -1.67
N THR A 188 -8.14 12.50 -1.30
CA THR A 188 -8.47 11.09 -1.01
C THR A 188 -7.50 10.54 0.04
N ILE A 189 -7.86 9.45 0.70
CA ILE A 189 -6.97 8.78 1.67
C ILE A 189 -6.56 7.38 1.17
N PRO A 190 -5.32 6.92 1.42
CA PRO A 190 -4.93 5.55 1.13
C PRO A 190 -5.67 4.54 2.00
N GLY A 191 -6.03 3.40 1.44
CA GLY A 191 -6.62 2.26 2.16
C GLY A 191 -5.61 1.40 2.92
N THR A 192 -4.39 1.89 3.14
CA THR A 192 -3.30 1.17 3.82
C THR A 192 -3.61 0.94 5.30
N SER A 193 -2.71 0.26 6.03
CA SER A 193 -2.94 -0.18 7.42
C SER A 193 -4.11 -1.15 7.59
N ALA A 194 -4.60 -1.71 6.47
CA ALA A 194 -5.56 -2.81 6.44
C ALA A 194 -4.87 -4.16 6.64
N GLU A 195 -3.75 -4.38 5.94
CA GLU A 195 -3.02 -5.66 5.87
C GLU A 195 -3.97 -6.82 5.56
N ILE A 196 -4.26 -7.66 6.56
CA ILE A 196 -5.42 -8.54 6.60
C ILE A 196 -6.39 -7.99 7.64
N LEU A 197 -7.65 -7.75 7.27
CA LEU A 197 -8.70 -7.26 8.16
C LEU A 197 -9.26 -8.37 9.08
N ASP A 198 -8.35 -9.12 9.70
CA ASP A 198 -8.61 -10.08 10.78
C ASP A 198 -7.81 -9.65 12.03
N GLN A 199 -8.50 -9.47 13.16
CA GLN A 199 -7.87 -8.91 14.35
C GLN A 199 -6.82 -9.87 14.92
N LYS A 200 -7.06 -11.18 14.92
CA LYS A 200 -6.12 -12.17 15.47
C LYS A 200 -4.82 -12.20 14.66
N MET A 201 -4.92 -12.12 13.34
CA MET A 201 -3.77 -12.01 12.46
C MET A 201 -2.98 -10.74 12.73
N ARG A 202 -3.67 -9.59 12.85
CA ARG A 202 -3.03 -8.29 13.10
C ARG A 202 -2.35 -8.21 14.46
N ASP A 203 -2.96 -8.77 15.51
CA ASP A 203 -2.37 -8.84 16.85
C ASP A 203 -1.06 -9.64 16.83
N LYS A 204 -0.94 -10.59 15.89
CA LYS A 204 0.25 -11.41 15.71
C LYS A 204 1.35 -10.71 14.91
N ILE A 205 1.04 -10.14 13.74
CA ILE A 205 2.05 -9.61 12.80
C ILE A 205 2.33 -8.11 12.98
N SER A 206 1.45 -7.38 13.66
CA SER A 206 1.54 -5.92 13.84
C SER A 206 0.91 -5.49 15.16
N PRO A 207 1.46 -5.94 16.30
CA PRO A 207 0.93 -5.61 17.62
C PRO A 207 0.89 -4.09 17.83
N GLY A 208 -0.22 -3.59 18.36
CA GLY A 208 -0.43 -2.18 18.63
C GLY A 208 -0.77 -1.32 17.41
N ARG A 209 -0.86 -1.90 16.21
CA ARG A 209 -1.45 -1.20 15.05
C ARG A 209 -2.96 -1.00 15.26
N ILE A 210 -3.56 -0.06 14.53
CA ILE A 210 -4.99 0.28 14.54
C ILE A 210 -5.84 -0.98 14.53
N SER A 211 -6.92 -1.03 15.29
CA SER A 211 -7.79 -2.20 15.27
C SER A 211 -8.55 -2.32 13.94
N VAL A 212 -9.04 -3.51 13.59
CA VAL A 212 -9.94 -3.68 12.43
C VAL A 212 -11.17 -2.78 12.56
N LYS A 213 -11.74 -2.69 13.77
CA LYS A 213 -12.90 -1.84 14.06
C LYS A 213 -12.61 -0.36 13.79
N ASP A 214 -11.46 0.13 14.23
CA ASP A 214 -11.09 1.54 14.05
C ASP A 214 -10.71 1.85 12.60
N TRP A 215 -10.04 0.92 11.91
CA TRP A 215 -9.79 1.05 10.47
C TRP A 215 -11.10 1.22 9.69
N ILE A 216 -12.08 0.34 9.94
CA ILE A 216 -13.41 0.41 9.33
C ILE A 216 -14.10 1.74 9.69
N LYS A 217 -13.99 2.18 10.95
CA LYS A 217 -14.57 3.45 11.41
C LYS A 217 -13.98 4.64 10.68
N VAL A 218 -12.65 4.72 10.51
CA VAL A 218 -11.99 5.81 9.77
C VAL A 218 -12.46 5.85 8.32
N ILE A 219 -12.39 4.71 7.61
CA ILE A 219 -12.77 4.62 6.19
C ILE A 219 -14.23 5.03 5.98
N LYS A 220 -15.16 4.46 6.76
CA LYS A 220 -16.58 4.82 6.64
C LYS A 220 -16.86 6.28 6.99
N THR A 221 -16.14 6.84 7.96
CA THR A 221 -16.27 8.26 8.32
C THR A 221 -15.77 9.16 7.18
N ALA A 222 -14.62 8.83 6.58
CA ALA A 222 -14.08 9.54 5.42
C ALA A 222 -15.07 9.53 4.24
N HIS A 223 -15.60 8.36 3.89
CA HIS A 223 -16.57 8.22 2.81
C HIS A 223 -17.85 9.03 3.07
N LYS A 224 -18.37 9.00 4.31
CA LYS A 224 -19.58 9.76 4.69
C LYS A 224 -19.43 11.26 4.51
N ILE A 225 -18.23 11.81 4.68
CA ILE A 225 -17.95 13.24 4.46
C ILE A 225 -17.44 13.55 3.05
N GLY A 226 -17.49 12.58 2.13
CA GLY A 226 -17.14 12.74 0.72
C GLY A 226 -15.64 12.64 0.40
N ILE A 227 -14.81 12.14 1.31
CA ILE A 227 -13.43 11.77 1.01
C ILE A 227 -13.45 10.32 0.49
N ARG A 228 -12.99 10.09 -0.74
CA ARG A 228 -12.85 8.73 -1.29
C ARG A 228 -11.55 8.08 -0.79
N SER A 229 -11.47 6.76 -0.83
CA SER A 229 -10.23 6.04 -0.49
C SER A 229 -9.91 4.93 -1.48
N THR A 230 -8.66 4.48 -1.45
CA THR A 230 -8.29 3.17 -2.00
C THR A 230 -8.59 2.08 -0.97
N SER A 231 -8.42 0.81 -1.34
CA SER A 231 -8.45 -0.33 -0.42
C SER A 231 -7.34 -1.30 -0.76
N THR A 232 -6.70 -1.90 0.24
CA THR A 232 -5.51 -2.74 0.03
C THR A 232 -5.58 -4.02 0.83
N MET A 233 -5.00 -5.10 0.31
CA MET A 233 -4.81 -6.36 1.05
C MET A 233 -3.37 -6.83 0.89
N MET A 234 -2.62 -6.89 1.99
CA MET A 234 -1.31 -7.56 1.98
C MET A 234 -1.54 -9.07 2.07
N TYR A 235 -0.90 -9.84 1.19
CA TYR A 235 -1.11 -11.29 1.11
C TYR A 235 0.18 -12.03 0.77
N GLY A 236 0.15 -13.36 0.86
CA GLY A 236 1.27 -14.25 0.60
C GLY A 236 2.22 -14.38 1.79
N HIS A 237 1.79 -14.01 3.00
CA HIS A 237 2.64 -14.11 4.19
C HIS A 237 2.31 -15.33 5.04
N MET A 238 1.16 -15.38 5.67
CA MET A 238 0.80 -16.46 6.61
C MET A 238 -0.70 -16.62 6.83
N GLU A 239 -1.47 -15.73 6.22
CA GLU A 239 -2.92 -15.76 6.18
C GLU A 239 -3.43 -16.94 5.35
N SER A 240 -4.60 -17.45 5.71
CA SER A 240 -5.31 -18.45 4.94
C SER A 240 -6.13 -17.81 3.82
N TYR A 241 -6.57 -18.62 2.84
CA TYR A 241 -7.53 -18.17 1.84
C TYR A 241 -8.87 -17.72 2.43
N VAL A 242 -9.26 -18.27 3.59
CA VAL A 242 -10.44 -17.82 4.33
C VAL A 242 -10.24 -16.38 4.83
N ASP A 243 -9.04 -16.05 5.33
CA ASP A 243 -8.70 -14.70 5.78
C ASP A 243 -8.74 -13.69 4.62
N ARG A 244 -8.23 -14.07 3.44
CA ARG A 244 -8.30 -13.26 2.22
C ARG A 244 -9.73 -13.04 1.76
N ALA A 245 -10.53 -14.10 1.68
CA ALA A 245 -11.93 -14.01 1.29
C ALA A 245 -12.71 -13.12 2.27
N ASN A 246 -12.51 -13.28 3.58
CA ASN A 246 -13.13 -12.44 4.60
C ASN A 246 -12.70 -10.97 4.48
N HIS A 247 -11.41 -10.70 4.22
CA HIS A 247 -10.94 -9.34 3.96
C HIS A 247 -11.71 -8.71 2.79
N ILE A 248 -11.75 -9.38 1.63
CA ILE A 248 -12.44 -8.88 0.43
C ILE A 248 -13.94 -8.71 0.71
N GLY A 249 -14.56 -9.62 1.48
CA GLY A 249 -15.94 -9.51 1.94
C GLY A 249 -16.21 -8.26 2.78
N ILE A 250 -15.29 -7.88 3.68
CA ILE A 250 -15.38 -6.63 4.45
C ILE A 250 -15.32 -5.42 3.52
N ILE A 251 -14.38 -5.41 2.57
CA ILE A 251 -14.25 -4.34 1.57
C ILE A 251 -15.54 -4.21 0.75
N ARG A 252 -16.07 -5.33 0.23
CA ARG A 252 -17.34 -5.38 -0.51
C ARG A 252 -18.50 -4.79 0.30
N LYS A 253 -18.61 -5.16 1.58
CA LYS A 253 -19.66 -4.65 2.47
C LYS A 253 -19.56 -3.14 2.66
N ILE A 254 -18.36 -2.61 2.93
CA ILE A 254 -18.15 -1.17 3.08
C ILE A 254 -18.45 -0.45 1.76
N GLN A 255 -18.05 -1.02 0.62
CA GLN A 255 -18.32 -0.42 -0.68
C GLN A 255 -19.82 -0.34 -0.97
N LYS A 256 -20.57 -1.41 -0.71
CA LYS A 256 -22.03 -1.40 -0.88
C LYS A 256 -22.73 -0.38 0.02
N GLU A 257 -22.18 -0.13 1.21
CA GLU A 257 -22.73 0.83 2.15
C GLU A 257 -22.39 2.28 1.78
N THR A 258 -21.19 2.53 1.26
CA THR A 258 -20.63 3.89 1.17
C THR A 258 -20.26 4.37 -0.23
N GLY A 259 -20.01 3.46 -1.17
CA GLY A 259 -19.58 3.76 -2.55
C GLY A 259 -18.24 4.51 -2.67
N GLY A 260 -17.48 4.60 -1.57
CA GLY A 260 -16.34 5.52 -1.45
C GLY A 260 -15.01 4.96 -1.93
N PHE A 261 -14.86 3.64 -2.11
CA PHE A 261 -13.63 3.08 -2.64
C PHE A 261 -13.48 3.40 -4.14
N THR A 262 -12.29 3.79 -4.55
CA THR A 262 -11.91 3.97 -5.96
C THR A 262 -11.39 2.69 -6.59
N GLU A 263 -10.68 1.88 -5.80
CA GLU A 263 -9.93 0.71 -6.27
C GLU A 263 -9.67 -0.29 -5.13
N PHE A 264 -9.36 -1.52 -5.52
CA PHE A 264 -8.79 -2.54 -4.65
C PHE A 264 -7.40 -2.94 -5.15
N VAL A 265 -6.43 -3.01 -4.22
CA VAL A 265 -5.02 -3.25 -4.51
C VAL A 265 -4.51 -4.46 -3.72
N PRO A 266 -4.41 -5.65 -4.34
CA PRO A 266 -3.67 -6.76 -3.77
C PRO A 266 -2.16 -6.44 -3.73
N LEU A 267 -1.54 -6.62 -2.57
CA LEU A 267 -0.13 -6.31 -2.33
C LEU A 267 0.61 -7.57 -1.91
N ASN A 268 1.35 -8.19 -2.82
CA ASN A 268 2.19 -9.33 -2.48
C ASN A 268 3.21 -8.95 -1.40
N PHE A 269 3.40 -9.84 -0.43
CA PHE A 269 4.36 -9.69 0.64
C PHE A 269 5.79 -9.78 0.09
N ILE A 270 6.61 -8.77 0.39
CA ILE A 270 8.03 -8.75 0.06
C ILE A 270 8.78 -9.07 1.34
N HIS A 271 9.40 -10.25 1.37
CA HIS A 271 9.90 -10.85 2.61
C HIS A 271 11.35 -10.51 2.95
N THR A 272 12.16 -10.11 1.97
CA THR A 272 13.64 -10.10 2.05
C THR A 272 14.17 -9.36 3.26
N GLU A 273 13.67 -8.14 3.51
CA GLU A 273 14.06 -7.34 4.67
C GLU A 273 12.99 -7.26 5.77
N ALA A 274 11.91 -8.04 5.66
CA ALA A 274 10.83 -8.03 6.64
C ALA A 274 11.29 -8.73 7.95
N PRO A 275 11.25 -8.06 9.11
CA PRO A 275 11.71 -8.63 10.39
C PRO A 275 11.11 -10.00 10.72
N MET A 276 9.82 -10.20 10.48
CA MET A 276 9.11 -11.44 10.78
C MET A 276 9.61 -12.64 9.97
N TYR A 277 10.08 -12.40 8.75
CA TYR A 277 10.67 -13.43 7.90
C TYR A 277 12.15 -13.63 8.24
N LYS A 278 12.92 -12.54 8.29
CA LYS A 278 14.36 -12.55 8.57
C LYS A 278 14.71 -13.22 9.91
N HIS A 279 13.86 -13.05 10.92
CA HIS A 279 14.05 -13.64 12.25
C HIS A 279 13.18 -14.87 12.52
N GLY A 280 12.41 -15.34 11.54
CA GLY A 280 11.54 -16.51 11.70
C GLY A 280 10.55 -16.40 12.85
N LEU A 281 9.95 -15.21 13.06
CA LEU A 281 9.13 -14.90 14.24
C LEU A 281 7.83 -15.72 14.32
N HIS A 282 7.40 -16.29 13.21
CA HIS A 282 6.14 -17.03 13.11
C HIS A 282 6.31 -18.34 12.33
N LYS A 283 5.82 -19.44 12.93
CA LYS A 283 5.71 -20.72 12.22
C LYS A 283 4.78 -20.59 11.01
N GLY A 284 5.21 -21.10 9.87
CA GLY A 284 4.42 -21.14 8.64
C GLY A 284 4.46 -19.86 7.80
N ILE A 285 5.32 -18.89 8.15
CA ILE A 285 5.54 -17.72 7.32
C ILE A 285 6.08 -18.10 5.93
N GLN A 286 5.56 -17.45 4.90
CA GLN A 286 5.89 -17.63 3.50
C GLN A 286 6.69 -16.43 2.97
N PRO A 287 7.50 -16.62 1.92
CA PRO A 287 8.29 -15.55 1.29
C PRO A 287 7.46 -14.62 0.37
N GLY A 288 6.13 -14.66 0.44
CA GLY A 288 5.27 -14.08 -0.59
C GLY A 288 4.53 -15.16 -1.37
N ALA A 289 3.53 -14.73 -2.12
CA ALA A 289 2.76 -15.56 -3.04
C ALA A 289 3.61 -15.94 -4.27
N ASP A 290 3.40 -17.16 -4.77
CA ASP A 290 3.94 -17.60 -6.06
C ASP A 290 3.08 -17.08 -7.23
N SER A 291 3.48 -17.40 -8.46
CA SER A 291 2.79 -16.93 -9.66
C SER A 291 1.31 -17.29 -9.69
N ASP A 292 0.97 -18.53 -9.33
CA ASP A 292 -0.40 -19.03 -9.38
C ASP A 292 -1.27 -18.32 -8.35
N ASP A 293 -0.76 -18.19 -7.12
CA ASP A 293 -1.43 -17.48 -6.04
C ASP A 293 -1.58 -15.98 -6.31
N ILE A 294 -0.59 -15.35 -6.97
CA ILE A 294 -0.68 -13.96 -7.44
C ILE A 294 -1.82 -13.80 -8.45
N MET A 295 -1.91 -14.68 -9.45
CA MET A 295 -2.95 -14.65 -10.48
C MET A 295 -4.34 -14.87 -9.88
N LEU A 296 -4.50 -15.92 -9.05
CA LEU A 296 -5.76 -16.21 -8.37
C LEU A 296 -6.17 -15.09 -7.43
N THR A 297 -5.22 -14.45 -6.73
CA THR A 297 -5.54 -13.31 -5.85
C THR A 297 -6.20 -12.18 -6.61
N HIS A 298 -5.71 -11.82 -7.79
CA HIS A 298 -6.32 -10.77 -8.60
C HIS A 298 -7.64 -11.22 -9.24
N ALA A 299 -7.68 -12.45 -9.77
CA ALA A 299 -8.86 -12.99 -10.44
C ALA A 299 -10.05 -13.16 -9.50
N VAL A 300 -9.83 -13.75 -8.33
CA VAL A 300 -10.88 -13.91 -7.30
C VAL A 300 -11.31 -12.55 -6.76
N SER A 301 -10.39 -11.59 -6.58
CA SER A 301 -10.76 -10.23 -6.18
C SER A 301 -11.70 -9.55 -7.18
N ARG A 302 -11.42 -9.67 -8.49
CA ARG A 302 -12.32 -9.19 -9.55
C ARG A 302 -13.69 -9.86 -9.47
N ILE A 303 -13.74 -11.18 -9.31
CA ILE A 303 -15.00 -11.92 -9.24
C ILE A 303 -15.80 -11.50 -8.00
N MET A 304 -15.17 -11.45 -6.82
CA MET A 304 -15.83 -11.10 -5.57
C MET A 304 -16.33 -9.65 -5.55
N LEU A 305 -15.58 -8.72 -6.13
CA LEU A 305 -15.87 -7.28 -6.16
C LEU A 305 -16.62 -6.84 -7.43
N ASN A 306 -17.03 -7.78 -8.26
CA ASN A 306 -17.82 -7.52 -9.46
C ASN A 306 -19.08 -6.70 -9.10
N ASN A 307 -19.40 -5.66 -9.87
CA ASN A 307 -20.47 -4.68 -9.61
C ASN A 307 -20.32 -3.84 -8.32
N CYS A 308 -19.17 -3.91 -7.62
CA CYS A 308 -18.90 -3.13 -6.41
C CYS A 308 -17.72 -2.17 -6.59
N ILE A 309 -16.58 -2.68 -7.08
CA ILE A 309 -15.37 -1.91 -7.34
C ILE A 309 -14.89 -2.23 -8.75
N ASP A 310 -14.89 -1.23 -9.63
CA ASP A 310 -14.51 -1.44 -11.03
C ASP A 310 -13.01 -1.62 -11.20
N ASN A 311 -12.20 -1.00 -10.34
CA ASN A 311 -10.76 -0.95 -10.51
C ASN A 311 -10.04 -1.94 -9.60
N ILE A 312 -9.36 -2.90 -10.21
CA ILE A 312 -8.41 -3.80 -9.55
C ILE A 312 -7.02 -3.42 -10.03
N GLN A 313 -6.24 -2.82 -9.13
CA GLN A 313 -4.89 -2.35 -9.42
C GLN A 313 -3.87 -3.45 -9.17
N MET A 314 -2.89 -3.58 -10.06
CA MET A 314 -1.70 -4.39 -9.81
C MET A 314 -0.56 -3.53 -9.25
N SER A 315 0.27 -4.10 -8.39
CA SER A 315 1.45 -3.41 -7.87
C SER A 315 2.72 -3.89 -8.60
N TRP A 316 3.09 -3.18 -9.66
CA TRP A 316 4.27 -3.55 -10.46
C TRP A 316 5.58 -3.53 -9.65
N VAL A 317 5.68 -2.70 -8.61
CA VAL A 317 6.81 -2.70 -7.67
C VAL A 317 6.90 -3.96 -6.83
N LYS A 318 5.85 -4.79 -6.79
CA LYS A 318 5.83 -6.06 -6.04
C LYS A 318 5.87 -7.29 -6.93
N THR A 319 5.36 -7.19 -8.16
CA THR A 319 5.19 -8.33 -9.07
C THR A 319 6.05 -8.22 -10.34
N GLY A 320 6.55 -7.03 -10.67
CA GLY A 320 7.31 -6.76 -11.89
C GLY A 320 6.46 -6.64 -13.15
N GLY A 321 7.05 -6.10 -14.22
CA GLY A 321 6.33 -5.82 -15.48
C GLY A 321 5.75 -7.07 -16.17
N LYS A 322 6.49 -8.19 -16.18
CA LYS A 322 6.04 -9.44 -16.81
C LYS A 322 4.80 -10.02 -16.14
N MET A 323 4.79 -10.10 -14.81
CA MET A 323 3.62 -10.57 -14.07
C MET A 323 2.47 -9.56 -14.19
N SER A 324 2.75 -8.25 -14.17
CA SER A 324 1.73 -7.22 -14.40
C SER A 324 0.98 -7.42 -15.73
N GLN A 325 1.67 -7.80 -16.81
CA GLN A 325 1.02 -8.17 -18.07
C GLN A 325 0.12 -9.41 -17.96
N GLN A 326 0.50 -10.42 -17.18
CA GLN A 326 -0.35 -11.58 -16.93
C GLN A 326 -1.59 -11.19 -16.11
N LEU A 327 -1.44 -10.30 -15.13
CA LEU A 327 -2.54 -9.83 -14.29
C LEU A 327 -3.62 -9.07 -15.07
N LEU A 328 -3.25 -8.41 -16.18
CA LEU A 328 -4.21 -7.83 -17.12
C LEU A 328 -5.10 -8.85 -17.83
N LYS A 329 -4.72 -10.13 -17.83
CA LYS A 329 -5.53 -11.26 -18.30
C LYS A 329 -6.18 -12.04 -17.14
N CYS A 330 -6.02 -11.54 -15.91
CA CYS A 330 -6.57 -12.13 -14.68
C CYS A 330 -7.50 -11.14 -13.96
N GLY A 331 -8.14 -10.22 -14.69
CA GLY A 331 -9.16 -9.31 -14.15
C GLY A 331 -8.66 -7.96 -13.61
N ALA A 332 -7.35 -7.71 -13.58
CA ALA A 332 -6.80 -6.39 -13.26
C ALA A 332 -6.96 -5.44 -14.45
N ASN A 333 -7.08 -4.13 -14.17
CA ASN A 333 -7.29 -3.10 -15.19
C ASN A 333 -6.54 -1.79 -14.93
N ASP A 334 -5.69 -1.76 -13.91
CA ASP A 334 -4.97 -0.56 -13.54
C ASP A 334 -3.53 -0.91 -13.16
N PHE A 335 -2.59 -0.29 -13.88
CA PHE A 335 -1.14 -0.43 -13.65
C PHE A 335 -0.67 0.33 -12.42
N GLY A 336 -1.52 1.21 -11.86
CA GLY A 336 -1.20 2.04 -10.72
C GLY A 336 -0.29 3.22 -11.08
N GLY A 337 0.53 3.63 -10.12
CA GLY A 337 1.37 4.82 -10.22
C GLY A 337 2.68 4.62 -10.97
N THR A 338 3.22 5.66 -11.58
CA THR A 338 4.63 5.70 -12.04
C THR A 338 5.62 5.70 -10.86
N LEU A 339 5.15 6.15 -9.68
CA LEU A 339 5.86 6.15 -8.39
C LEU A 339 7.23 6.83 -8.43
N ILE A 340 7.32 8.08 -8.88
CA ILE A 340 8.58 8.84 -8.97
C ILE A 340 9.32 8.78 -7.61
N ASN A 341 10.43 8.04 -7.53
CA ASN A 341 11.20 7.78 -6.31
C ASN A 341 10.42 6.96 -5.24
N GLU A 342 10.02 5.73 -5.58
CA GLU A 342 9.47 4.76 -4.62
C GLU A 342 10.55 4.28 -3.63
N SER A 343 10.34 4.47 -2.32
CA SER A 343 11.32 4.11 -1.29
C SER A 343 10.94 2.90 -0.42
N ILE A 344 9.65 2.57 -0.26
CA ILE A 344 9.19 1.55 0.70
C ILE A 344 9.47 0.14 0.16
N SER A 345 9.06 -0.12 -1.07
CA SER A 345 9.23 -1.43 -1.70
C SER A 345 10.72 -1.70 -1.97
N THR A 346 11.49 -0.68 -2.34
CA THR A 346 12.95 -0.80 -2.43
C THR A 346 13.59 -1.09 -1.08
N ALA A 347 13.17 -0.41 0.00
CA ALA A 347 13.66 -0.71 1.35
C ALA A 347 13.28 -2.13 1.82
N ALA A 348 12.16 -2.67 1.35
CA ALA A 348 11.77 -4.05 1.60
C ALA A 348 12.54 -5.10 0.76
N GLY A 349 13.31 -4.66 -0.25
CA GLY A 349 14.13 -5.52 -1.11
C GLY A 349 13.60 -5.75 -2.53
N SER A 350 12.58 -5.00 -2.97
CA SER A 350 12.09 -5.09 -4.35
C SER A 350 13.18 -4.73 -5.38
N GLN A 351 13.24 -5.53 -6.45
CA GLN A 351 14.21 -5.38 -7.54
C GLN A 351 13.63 -4.67 -8.77
N TYR A 352 12.38 -4.19 -8.69
CA TYR A 352 11.65 -3.67 -9.87
C TYR A 352 11.84 -2.17 -10.12
N GLY A 353 12.67 -1.50 -9.32
CA GLY A 353 13.03 -0.09 -9.50
C GLY A 353 12.15 0.89 -8.73
N GLN A 354 12.45 2.18 -8.91
CA GLN A 354 11.85 3.31 -8.19
C GLN A 354 11.09 4.28 -9.10
N LEU A 355 10.93 3.92 -10.37
CA LEU A 355 10.17 4.64 -11.38
C LEU A 355 9.83 3.66 -12.51
N LEU A 356 8.55 3.60 -12.91
CA LEU A 356 8.14 2.98 -14.17
C LEU A 356 7.62 4.07 -15.08
N LYS A 357 8.34 4.31 -16.19
CA LYS A 357 8.07 5.46 -17.07
C LYS A 357 6.74 5.28 -17.83
N PRO A 358 6.00 6.37 -18.12
CA PRO A 358 4.76 6.32 -18.88
C PRO A 358 4.85 5.49 -20.17
N LYS A 359 5.89 5.69 -21.00
CA LYS A 359 6.14 4.93 -22.24
C LYS A 359 6.29 3.43 -22.01
N GLN A 360 6.92 3.04 -20.90
CA GLN A 360 7.07 1.63 -20.55
C GLN A 360 5.72 1.01 -20.17
N ILE A 361 4.90 1.72 -19.38
CA ILE A 361 3.54 1.28 -19.04
C ILE A 361 2.70 1.15 -20.31
N ARG A 362 2.67 2.18 -21.16
CA ARG A 362 1.91 2.16 -22.42
C ARG A 362 2.33 1.00 -23.32
N ARG A 363 3.62 0.72 -23.45
CA ARG A 363 4.12 -0.44 -24.18
C ARG A 363 3.62 -1.77 -23.58
N LEU A 364 3.79 -1.97 -22.27
CA LEU A 364 3.36 -3.21 -21.61
C LEU A 364 1.85 -3.47 -21.78
N VAL A 365 1.03 -2.41 -21.75
CA VAL A 365 -0.42 -2.47 -22.02
C VAL A 365 -0.70 -2.87 -23.47
N ARG A 366 -0.03 -2.25 -24.44
CA ARG A 366 -0.26 -2.56 -25.86
C ARG A 366 0.20 -3.97 -26.24
N ASP A 367 1.29 -4.44 -25.66
CA ASP A 367 1.82 -5.79 -25.88
C ASP A 367 0.81 -6.89 -25.48
N VAL A 368 -0.18 -6.58 -24.62
CA VAL A 368 -1.30 -7.49 -24.28
C VAL A 368 -2.60 -7.19 -25.03
N GLY A 369 -2.56 -6.31 -26.04
CA GLY A 369 -3.70 -5.97 -26.90
C GLY A 369 -4.74 -5.07 -26.22
N ARG A 370 -4.35 -4.23 -25.26
CA ARG A 370 -5.23 -3.31 -24.54
C ARG A 370 -4.86 -1.85 -24.82
N VAL A 371 -5.73 -0.91 -24.45
CA VAL A 371 -5.55 0.53 -24.70
C VAL A 371 -5.09 1.23 -23.42
N PRO A 372 -3.88 1.82 -23.39
CA PRO A 372 -3.44 2.56 -22.22
C PRO A 372 -4.16 3.90 -22.08
N ALA A 373 -4.42 4.30 -20.84
CA ALA A 373 -4.97 5.62 -20.52
C ALA A 373 -4.35 6.20 -19.25
N GLU A 374 -4.08 7.51 -19.27
CA GLU A 374 -3.69 8.26 -18.08
C GLU A 374 -4.95 8.69 -17.34
N ARG A 375 -5.02 8.39 -16.04
CA ARG A 375 -6.11 8.79 -15.14
C ARG A 375 -5.61 9.75 -14.07
N ASN A 376 -6.53 10.45 -13.43
CA ASN A 376 -6.28 11.04 -12.11
C ASN A 376 -6.57 10.02 -10.97
N THR A 377 -6.36 10.43 -9.72
CA THR A 377 -6.59 9.61 -8.53
C THR A 377 -8.04 9.12 -8.35
N THR A 378 -9.02 9.83 -8.90
CA THR A 378 -10.44 9.46 -8.83
C THR A 378 -10.93 8.73 -10.08
N TYR A 379 -10.01 8.19 -10.89
CA TYR A 379 -10.28 7.42 -12.12
C TYR A 379 -10.97 8.17 -13.25
N LYS A 380 -10.94 9.51 -13.23
CA LYS A 380 -11.26 10.28 -14.43
C LYS A 380 -10.13 10.10 -15.44
N ILE A 381 -10.47 9.60 -16.63
CA ILE A 381 -9.54 9.54 -17.75
C ILE A 381 -9.15 10.95 -18.17
N LEU A 382 -7.85 11.22 -18.16
CA LEU A 382 -7.26 12.46 -18.62
C LEU A 382 -6.91 12.35 -20.11
N ARG A 383 -6.28 11.23 -20.49
CA ARG A 383 -5.80 10.96 -21.85
C ARG A 383 -5.91 9.47 -22.18
N THR A 384 -6.28 9.15 -23.41
CA THR A 384 -6.28 7.79 -23.95
C THR A 384 -5.27 7.72 -25.10
N PHE A 385 -4.53 6.61 -25.20
CA PHE A 385 -3.38 6.48 -26.09
C PHE A 385 -3.57 5.38 -27.13
N GLU A 386 -4.44 5.61 -28.11
CA GLU A 386 -4.64 4.70 -29.26
C GLU A 386 -3.32 4.44 -30.03
N ASN A 387 -2.53 5.49 -30.20
CA ASN A 387 -1.19 5.43 -30.78
C ASN A 387 -0.15 5.90 -29.75
N GLU A 388 1.12 5.53 -29.95
CA GLU A 388 2.20 6.03 -29.07
C GLU A 388 2.50 7.50 -29.38
N PRO A 389 2.40 8.39 -28.38
CA PRO A 389 2.76 9.80 -28.55
C PRO A 389 4.29 9.98 -28.60
N ASN A 390 4.72 11.23 -28.82
CA ASN A 390 6.11 11.61 -28.55
C ASN A 390 6.43 11.47 -27.06
N ASP A 391 7.71 11.27 -26.76
CA ASP A 391 8.21 11.07 -25.40
C ASP A 391 7.86 12.28 -24.50
N GLU A 392 7.37 11.97 -23.31
CA GLU A 392 7.01 12.96 -22.29
C GLU A 392 8.23 13.31 -21.43
N ASP A 393 8.16 14.39 -20.64
CA ASP A 393 9.29 14.82 -19.79
C ASP A 393 9.78 13.68 -18.89
N LEU A 394 8.86 12.98 -18.23
CA LEU A 394 9.19 11.84 -17.36
C LEU A 394 9.79 10.64 -18.11
N ASP A 395 9.49 10.46 -19.40
CA ASP A 395 10.09 9.39 -20.21
C ASP A 395 11.60 9.62 -20.42
N ASN A 396 12.03 10.88 -20.39
CA ASN A 396 13.41 11.31 -20.66
C ASN A 396 14.26 11.50 -19.40
N VAL A 397 13.68 11.42 -18.21
CA VAL A 397 14.43 11.58 -16.95
C VAL A 397 15.29 10.36 -16.65
N ASP A 398 16.53 10.60 -16.21
CA ASP A 398 17.38 9.62 -15.55
C ASP A 398 16.94 9.46 -14.09
N ASP A 399 16.60 8.23 -13.70
CA ASP A 399 16.07 7.94 -12.36
C ASP A 399 17.08 8.20 -11.24
N SER A 400 18.37 8.17 -11.53
CA SER A 400 19.43 8.54 -10.58
C SER A 400 19.31 9.97 -10.07
N LYS A 401 18.66 10.86 -10.83
CA LYS A 401 18.39 12.26 -10.42
C LYS A 401 17.65 12.36 -9.10
N PHE A 402 16.78 11.38 -8.79
CA PHE A 402 15.96 11.45 -7.59
C PHE A 402 16.69 10.99 -6.32
N GLY A 403 17.89 10.41 -6.45
CA GLY A 403 18.60 9.73 -5.36
C GLY A 403 17.90 8.43 -4.93
N SER A 404 18.54 7.65 -4.06
CA SER A 404 17.97 6.42 -3.51
C SER A 404 17.56 6.57 -2.04
N TYR A 405 16.71 5.65 -1.56
CA TYR A 405 16.43 5.52 -0.12
C TYR A 405 17.73 5.37 0.70
N PHE A 406 18.70 4.61 0.16
CA PHE A 406 19.99 4.41 0.82
C PHE A 406 20.80 5.69 0.91
N ASP A 407 20.71 6.58 -0.09
CA ASP A 407 21.36 7.89 -0.04
C ASP A 407 20.68 8.78 1.02
N LEU A 408 19.35 8.73 1.12
CA LEU A 408 18.59 9.47 2.14
C LEU A 408 19.03 9.12 3.57
N ILE A 409 19.27 7.84 3.87
CA ILE A 409 19.70 7.39 5.21
C ILE A 409 21.22 7.51 5.43
N LYS A 410 22.03 7.63 4.37
CA LYS A 410 23.50 7.71 4.43
C LYS A 410 24.04 9.12 4.57
N ILE A 411 23.23 10.18 4.46
CA ILE A 411 23.67 11.58 4.63
C ILE A 411 24.24 11.77 6.03
N LYS A 412 25.55 11.53 6.16
CA LYS A 412 26.42 11.96 7.24
C LYS A 412 26.97 13.32 6.86
N ASN A 413 26.88 14.27 7.79
CA ASN A 413 27.63 15.53 7.84
C ASN A 413 28.64 15.72 6.69
N SER A 414 28.25 16.39 5.61
CA SER A 414 29.21 17.03 4.69
C SER A 414 28.54 18.17 3.93
N ASP A 415 29.30 19.25 3.78
CA ASP A 415 28.93 20.57 3.24
C ASP A 415 28.47 20.55 1.77
N THR A 416 27.28 20.05 1.48
CA THR A 416 26.61 20.30 0.20
C THR A 416 25.33 21.11 0.39
N LYS A 417 25.15 22.12 -0.48
CA LYS A 417 24.08 23.12 -0.46
C LYS A 417 22.71 22.55 -0.88
N GLU A 418 22.26 21.45 -0.28
CA GLU A 418 20.90 20.91 -0.46
C GLU A 418 20.10 20.95 0.85
N PRO A 419 18.75 21.09 0.81
CA PRO A 419 17.96 21.35 2.01
C PRO A 419 17.90 20.13 2.94
N ARG A 420 18.80 20.17 3.93
CA ARG A 420 18.85 19.53 5.25
C ARG A 420 17.70 18.55 5.59
N ILE A 421 17.92 17.27 5.33
CA ILE A 421 17.27 16.20 6.08
C ILE A 421 17.65 16.38 7.56
N THR A 422 16.66 16.45 8.44
CA THR A 422 16.93 16.54 9.88
C THR A 422 16.93 15.12 10.43
N LYS A 423 18.05 14.68 11.02
CA LYS A 423 18.03 13.45 11.84
C LYS A 423 17.01 13.65 12.95
N TYR A 424 16.23 12.62 13.24
CA TYR A 424 15.32 12.66 14.39
C TYR A 424 16.18 12.81 15.66
N ASN A 425 16.24 14.04 16.20
CA ASN A 425 17.23 14.37 17.22
C ASN A 425 16.72 13.98 18.61
N GLN A 426 17.57 13.29 19.39
CA GLN A 426 17.25 12.82 20.73
C GLN A 426 17.03 13.99 21.72
N ASP A 427 17.60 15.16 21.43
CA ASP A 427 17.66 16.29 22.36
C ASP A 427 16.34 17.05 22.55
N THR A 428 15.37 16.91 21.63
CA THR A 428 14.02 17.47 21.81
C THR A 428 13.15 16.69 22.80
N LEU A 429 13.58 15.51 23.27
CA LEU A 429 12.83 14.66 24.21
C LEU A 429 13.09 14.99 25.70
N HIS A 430 14.01 15.91 26.02
CA HIS A 430 14.43 16.16 27.40
C HIS A 430 13.72 17.30 28.13
N THR A 431 12.67 17.89 27.56
CA THR A 431 11.85 18.84 28.32
C THR A 431 10.52 18.21 28.72
N GLN A 432 10.45 17.86 30.01
CA GLN A 432 9.27 17.43 30.79
C GLN A 432 8.97 15.92 30.88
N LEU A 433 9.94 15.13 31.36
CA LEU A 433 9.58 13.94 32.15
C LEU A 433 9.24 14.38 33.58
N PRO A 434 8.11 13.95 34.18
CA PRO A 434 7.84 14.18 35.60
C PRO A 434 9.02 13.68 36.44
N VAL A 435 9.43 14.43 37.45
CA VAL A 435 10.59 14.12 38.33
C VAL A 435 10.55 12.67 38.85
N GLN A 436 9.36 12.12 39.07
CA GLN A 436 9.15 10.73 39.49
C GLN A 436 9.62 9.70 38.45
N LEU A 437 9.45 9.95 37.14
CA LEU A 437 9.92 9.06 36.09
C LEU A 437 11.45 9.09 35.93
N GLN A 438 12.07 10.25 36.17
CA GLN A 438 13.53 10.37 36.17
C GLN A 438 14.14 9.57 37.32
N GLN A 439 13.54 9.63 38.51
CA GLN A 439 13.97 8.83 39.68
C GLN A 439 13.84 7.31 39.44
N ILE A 440 12.78 6.87 38.76
CA ILE A 440 12.59 5.45 38.41
C ILE A 440 13.65 4.98 37.40
N LEU A 441 13.99 5.80 36.40
CA LEU A 441 15.04 5.48 35.43
C LEU A 441 16.44 5.44 36.07
N GLU A 442 16.71 6.31 37.04
CA GLU A 442 17.94 6.31 37.85
C GLU A 442 18.05 5.00 38.66
N LEU A 443 16.98 4.62 39.36
CA LEU A 443 16.89 3.37 40.12
C LEU A 443 17.06 2.14 39.22
N TYR A 444 16.46 2.15 38.03
CA TYR A 444 16.61 1.06 37.07
C TYR A 444 18.05 0.94 36.55
N ARG A 445 18.76 2.05 36.32
CA ARG A 445 20.19 2.04 35.94
C ARG A 445 21.07 1.48 37.05
N ILE A 446 20.81 1.87 38.31
CA ILE A 446 21.54 1.36 39.48
C ILE A 446 21.34 -0.15 39.64
N LEU A 447 20.09 -0.62 39.54
CA LEU A 447 19.75 -2.06 39.60
C LEU A 447 20.42 -2.85 38.47
N LYS A 448 20.46 -2.31 37.26
CA LYS A 448 21.10 -2.95 36.10
C LYS A 448 22.63 -3.05 36.28
N MET A 449 23.26 -2.03 36.87
CA MET A 449 24.69 -2.08 37.22
C MET A 449 24.98 -3.12 38.32
N GLN A 450 24.14 -3.20 39.35
CA GLN A 450 24.28 -4.20 40.42
C GLN A 450 24.09 -5.63 39.92
N LEU A 451 23.12 -5.86 39.03
CA LEU A 451 22.91 -7.16 38.37
C LEU A 451 24.06 -7.55 37.45
N GLY A 452 24.66 -6.58 36.74
CA GLY A 452 25.86 -6.82 35.93
C GLY A 452 27.09 -7.19 36.75
N GLN A 453 27.25 -6.61 37.94
CA GLN A 453 28.34 -6.97 38.86
C GLN A 453 28.16 -8.38 39.45
N LEU A 454 26.93 -8.79 39.77
CA LEU A 454 26.62 -10.14 40.27
C LEU A 454 26.87 -11.25 39.23
N GLN A 455 26.76 -10.96 37.92
CA GLN A 455 27.06 -11.93 36.86
C GLN A 455 28.56 -12.07 36.55
N SER A 456 29.40 -11.13 37.03
CA SER A 456 30.86 -11.15 36.82
C SER A 456 31.65 -11.89 37.90
N GLN A 457 31.00 -12.32 38.98
CA GLN A 457 31.60 -13.19 40.00
C GLN A 457 31.32 -14.66 39.67
N SER A 458 32.15 -15.22 38.79
CA SER A 458 32.24 -16.67 38.58
C SER A 458 32.73 -17.37 39.85
N LEU A 459 31.95 -18.35 40.33
CA LEU A 459 32.34 -19.33 41.35
C LEU A 459 33.68 -19.99 40.97
N PRO A 460 34.63 -20.18 41.91
CA PRO A 460 35.82 -20.97 41.64
C PRO A 460 35.44 -22.43 41.48
N SER A 461 35.79 -23.01 40.34
CA SER A 461 35.84 -24.44 40.12
C SER A 461 36.86 -25.08 41.07
N ASN A 462 36.43 -26.00 41.94
CA ASN A 462 37.28 -27.09 42.42
C ASN A 462 36.48 -28.21 43.11
N GLN A 463 36.82 -29.44 42.67
CA GLN A 463 36.57 -30.79 43.21
C GLN A 463 35.16 -31.38 43.11
#